data_AF-A0A7C1ZQV9-F1
#
_entry.id   AF-A0A7C1ZQV9-F1
#
_cell.length_a   1.000
_cell.length_b   1.000
_cell.length_c   1.000
_cell.angle_alpha   90.00
_cell.angle_beta   90.00
_cell.angle_gamma   90.00
#
_symmetry.space_group_name_H-M   'P 1'
#
loop_
_entity.id
_entity.type
_entity.pdbx_description
1 polymer ?
#
loop_
_entity_poly.entity_id
_entity_poly.type
_entity_poly.pdbx_seq_one_letter_code
_entity_poly.pdbx_strand_id
1 'polypeptide(L)' 'MSDTIDFTKEAIREYLDGCIRYWRDLRDAAESPEQAIQATCYVDAFQSVRTSLFGELLPSKENE' A
#
# COMPACT_ATOMS: atom_id res chain seq x y z
N MET A 1 -15.82 -14.00 7.59
CA MET A 1 -15.58 -12.94 6.59
C MET A 1 -15.05 -13.64 5.35
N SER A 2 -15.44 -13.23 4.14
CA SER A 2 -14.83 -13.80 2.94
C SER A 2 -13.35 -13.44 2.91
N ASP A 3 -12.46 -14.39 2.65
CA ASP A 3 -11.02 -14.15 2.55
C ASP A 3 -10.64 -13.43 1.23
N THR A 4 -11.62 -13.12 0.39
CA THR A 4 -11.45 -12.50 -0.92
C THR A 4 -12.22 -11.19 -1.04
N ILE A 5 -11.71 -10.30 -1.88
CA ILE A 5 -12.40 -9.09 -2.31
C ILE A 5 -13.19 -9.36 -3.60
N ASP A 6 -14.23 -8.57 -3.85
CA ASP A 6 -14.85 -8.53 -5.17
C ASP A 6 -13.88 -7.94 -6.19
N PHE A 7 -13.85 -8.49 -7.40
CA PHE A 7 -12.96 -8.03 -8.45
C PHE A 7 -13.54 -6.84 -9.23
N THR A 8 -13.82 -5.75 -8.50
CA THR A 8 -14.28 -4.47 -9.05
C THR A 8 -13.17 -3.43 -8.97
N LYS A 9 -13.28 -2.38 -9.80
CA LYS A 9 -12.28 -1.31 -9.84
C LYS A 9 -12.11 -0.64 -8.47
N GLU A 10 -13.22 -0.38 -7.79
CA GLU A 10 -13.27 0.29 -6.50
C GLU A 10 -12.70 -0.60 -5.39
N ALA A 11 -13.09 -1.89 -5.35
CA ALA A 11 -12.58 -2.83 -4.34
C ALA A 11 -11.08 -3.08 -4.50
N ILE A 12 -10.57 -3.22 -5.73
CA ILE A 12 -9.14 -3.36 -5.98
C ILE A 12 -8.37 -2.10 -5.54
N ARG A 13 -8.92 -0.91 -5.81
CA ARG A 13 -8.32 0.35 -5.38
C ARG A 13 -8.25 0.44 -3.85
N GLU A 14 -9.35 0.18 -3.16
CA GLU A 14 -9.40 0.21 -1.70
C GLU A 14 -8.46 -0.81 -1.06
N TYR A 15 -8.35 -2.00 -1.64
CA TYR A 15 -7.41 -3.02 -1.20
C TYR A 15 -5.95 -2.53 -1.31
N LEU A 16 -5.55 -2.04 -2.49
CA LEU A 16 -4.20 -1.53 -2.70
C LEU A 16 -3.89 -0.34 -1.79
N ASP A 17 -4.83 0.59 -1.64
CA ASP A 17 -4.69 1.75 -0.76
C ASP A 17 -4.53 1.31 0.71
N GLY A 18 -5.30 0.31 1.13
CA GLY A 18 -5.19 -0.31 2.45
C GLY A 18 -3.83 -0.96 2.68
N CYS A 19 -3.33 -1.76 1.73
CA CYS A 19 -2.00 -2.36 1.81
C CYS A 19 -0.90 -1.29 1.89
N ILE A 20 -0.97 -0.24 1.07
CA ILE A 20 0.02 0.84 1.08
C ILE A 20 0.02 1.56 2.44
N ARG A 21 -1.17 1.89 2.98
CA ARG A 21 -1.29 2.53 4.31
C ARG A 21 -0.72 1.63 5.41
N TYR A 22 -1.09 0.35 5.41
CA TYR A 22 -0.59 -0.63 6.38
C TYR A 22 0.94 -0.72 6.38
N TRP A 23 1.56 -0.85 5.21
CA TRP A 23 3.02 -0.95 5.12
C TRP A 23 3.73 0.38 5.42
N ARG A 24 3.10 1.53 5.13
CA ARG A 24 3.60 2.83 5.61
C ARG A 24 3.60 2.89 7.14
N ASP A 25 2.52 2.47 7.77
CA ASP A 25 2.41 2.45 9.24
C ASP A 25 3.48 1.54 9.86
N LEU A 26 3.73 0.36 9.29
CA LEU A 26 4.81 -0.53 9.73
C LEU A 26 6.21 0.05 9.49
N ARG A 27 6.43 0.74 8.37
CA ARG A 27 7.70 1.42 8.10
C ARG A 27 7.97 2.51 9.14
N ASP A 28 6.94 3.30 9.45
CA ASP A 28 7.04 4.44 10.37
C ASP A 28 7.17 3.96 11.83
N ALA A 29 6.66 2.77 12.14
CA ALA A 29 6.79 2.10 13.44
C ALA A 29 7.98 1.10 13.53
N ALA A 30 8.84 1.02 12.50
CA ALA A 30 9.89 0.02 12.44
C ALA A 30 10.92 0.19 13.56
N GLU A 31 11.25 -0.89 14.26
CA GLU A 31 12.24 -0.91 15.35
C GLU A 31 13.65 -1.23 14.85
N SER A 32 13.78 -1.68 13.59
CA SER A 32 15.05 -2.00 12.96
C SER A 32 15.14 -1.52 11.50
N PRO A 33 16.36 -1.28 10.98
CA PRO A 33 16.56 -0.93 9.57
C PRO A 33 16.03 -1.97 8.60
N GLU A 34 16.15 -3.27 8.93
CA GLU A 34 15.67 -4.36 8.09
C GLU A 34 14.15 -4.35 7.96
N GLN A 35 13.43 -4.07 9.04
CA GLN A 35 11.97 -3.92 9.02
C GLN A 35 11.56 -2.71 8.18
N ALA A 36 12.25 -1.58 8.33
CA ALA A 36 11.97 -0.38 7.54
C ALA A 36 12.20 -0.60 6.04
N ILE A 37 13.28 -1.32 5.68
CA ILE A 37 13.58 -1.70 4.30
C ILE A 37 12.49 -2.63 3.75
N GLN A 38 12.13 -3.68 4.50
CA GLN A 38 11.08 -4.61 4.10
C GLN A 38 9.76 -3.88 3.82
N ALA A 39 9.33 -3.02 4.75
CA ALA A 39 8.10 -2.26 4.61
C ALA A 39 8.15 -1.30 3.41
N THR A 40 9.29 -0.66 3.18
CA THR A 40 9.52 0.19 1.99
C THR A 40 9.38 -0.60 0.70
N CYS A 41 9.98 -1.79 0.60
CA CYS A 41 9.85 -2.64 -0.59
C CYS A 41 8.39 -3.02 -0.89
N TYR A 42 7.59 -3.31 0.14
CA TYR A 42 6.16 -3.59 -0.05
C TYR A 42 5.37 -2.35 -0.47
N VAL A 43 5.64 -1.17 0.11
CA VAL A 43 5.03 0.10 -0.35
C VAL A 43 5.31 0.32 -1.83
N ASP A 44 6.56 0.16 -2.27
CA ASP A 44 6.94 0.34 -3.68
C ASP A 44 6.25 -0.68 -4.59
N ALA A 45 6.15 -1.95 -4.18
CA ALA A 45 5.46 -2.99 -4.93
C ALA A 45 3.96 -2.67 -5.12
N PHE A 46 3.26 -2.30 -4.05
CA PHE A 46 1.83 -1.96 -4.15
C PHE A 46 1.59 -0.65 -4.90
N GLN A 47 2.44 0.36 -4.73
CA GLN A 47 2.38 1.61 -5.50
C GLN A 47 2.62 1.39 -6.99
N SER A 48 3.54 0.48 -7.35
CA SER A 48 3.78 0.09 -8.74
C SER A 48 2.51 -0.49 -9.36
N VAL A 49 1.87 -1.45 -8.70
CA VAL A 49 0.60 -2.05 -9.17
C VAL A 49 -0.51 -1.00 -9.26
N ARG A 50 -0.67 -0.17 -8.23
CA ARG A 50 -1.68 0.90 -8.19
C ARG A 50 -1.49 1.88 -9.35
N THR A 51 -0.25 2.30 -9.60
CA THR A 51 0.08 3.21 -10.70
C THR A 51 -0.18 2.56 -12.06
N SER A 52 0.17 1.28 -12.23
CA SER A 52 -0.12 0.56 -13.47
C SER A 52 -1.62 0.41 -13.76
N LEU A 53 -2.45 0.24 -12.72
CA LEU A 53 -3.90 0.05 -12.88
C LEU A 53 -4.69 1.36 -12.94
N PHE A 54 -4.25 2.41 -12.22
CA PHE A 54 -5.02 3.63 -12.04
C PHE A 54 -4.34 4.90 -12.56
N GLY A 55 -3.07 4.84 -12.94
CA GLY A 55 -2.30 5.97 -13.47
C GLY A 55 -1.86 7.00 -12.43
N GLU A 56 -2.03 6.70 -11.14
CA GLU A 56 -1.72 7.61 -10.03
C GLU A 56 -1.11 6.85 -8.84
N LEU A 57 -0.23 7.54 -8.11
CA LEU A 57 0.29 7.09 -6.82
C LEU A 57 -0.71 7.43 -5.72
N LEU A 58 -0.78 6.59 -4.67
CA LEU A 58 -1.43 7.03 -3.44
C LEU A 58 -0.53 8.09 -2.78
N PRO A 59 -0.99 9.34 -2.57
CA PRO A 59 -0.17 10.39 -1.98
C PRO A 59 0.36 9.98 -0.61
N SER A 60 1.54 10.48 -0.25
CA SER A 60 2.09 10.33 1.10
C SER A 60 1.20 11.06 2.10
N LYS A 61 1.14 10.57 3.35
CA LYS A 61 0.33 11.16 4.44
C LYS A 61 0.61 12.64 4.70
N GLU A 62 1.78 13.15 4.29
CA GLU A 62 2.14 14.56 4.43
C GLU A 62 1.32 15.50 3.52
N ASN A 63 0.56 14.96 2.56
CA ASN A 63 -0.25 15.73 1.60
C ASN A 63 -1.77 15.50 1.74
N GLU A 64 -2.25 14.97 2.87
CA GLU A 64 -3.68 14.86 3.24
C GLU A 64 -4.07 15.94 4.27
#